data_AF-A0A2A2XY65-F1
#
_entry.id   AF-A0A2A2XY65-F1
#
_cell.length_a   1.000
_cell.length_b   1.000
_cell.length_c   1.000
_cell.angle_alpha   90.00
_cell.angle_beta   90.00
_cell.angle_gamma   90.00
#
_symmetry.space_group_name_H-M   'P 1'
#
loop_
_entity.id
_entity.type
_entity.pdbx_description
1 polymer ?
#
loop_
_entity_poly.entity_id
_entity_poly.type
_entity_poly.pdbx_seq_one_letter_code
_entity_poly.pdbx_strand_id
1 'polypeptide(L)'
;MALSHKESSPRPLTLTVLDTYGFEALLKRVARSFQLSLRILPASLRPPLSLAYMLARASDTIADASSAPDFQRLALLRGLPDLFPEKSPDLGLKDAESDLLQMLPRLLEALKTLPDQSEIIAQWRIILRGQIFDVERFAAPDATPLTPGELEEYTYLVAGSVGEFWTRLCFKHVPNYSSRPLEEMLPLARRFGQALQFINILRDRRSDADAGRIYIPNERFYVEMQHVSELLQSSAEYTAAIQPRSLRAACALPLDLANQTLALIAQHPLGVGVKVPRYKVWLALVKALWR
;
A
#
# COMPACT_ATOMS: atom_id res chain seq x y z
N MET A 1 55.44 -17.22 8.85
CA MET A 1 54.04 -17.37 9.31
C MET A 1 53.30 -16.08 9.01
N ALA A 2 52.64 -16.00 7.85
CA ALA A 2 51.85 -14.84 7.46
C ALA A 2 50.48 -14.93 8.13
N LEU A 3 50.14 -13.92 8.94
CA LEU A 3 48.84 -13.77 9.58
C LEU A 3 47.83 -13.37 8.51
N SER A 4 46.89 -14.29 8.22
CA SER A 4 45.74 -14.03 7.35
C SER A 4 44.79 -13.05 8.05
N HIS A 5 44.82 -11.79 7.62
CA HIS A 5 43.75 -10.84 7.91
C HIS A 5 42.49 -11.30 7.19
N LYS A 6 41.54 -11.81 7.97
CA LYS A 6 40.18 -12.08 7.53
C LYS A 6 39.53 -10.71 7.28
N GLU A 7 39.46 -10.29 6.02
CA GLU A 7 38.67 -9.11 5.63
C GLU A 7 37.22 -9.35 6.04
N SER A 8 36.79 -8.65 7.10
CA SER A 8 35.39 -8.54 7.44
C SER A 8 34.73 -7.67 6.39
N SER A 9 33.93 -8.27 5.52
CA SER A 9 33.08 -7.56 4.57
C SER A 9 32.27 -6.50 5.33
N PRO A 10 32.29 -5.21 4.91
CA PRO A 10 31.52 -4.18 5.59
C PRO A 10 30.03 -4.56 5.55
N ARG A 11 29.35 -4.47 6.70
CA ARG A 11 27.88 -4.61 6.73
C ARG A 11 27.29 -3.57 5.77
N PRO A 12 26.35 -3.95 4.88
CA PRO A 12 25.75 -2.99 3.98
C PRO A 12 25.06 -1.90 4.82
N LEU A 13 25.48 -0.66 4.62
CA LEU A 13 25.01 0.56 5.31
C LEU A 13 23.48 0.73 5.30
N THR A 14 22.79 0.07 4.36
CA THR A 14 21.32 0.06 4.20
C THR A 14 20.55 -0.67 5.30
N LEU A 15 21.17 -1.62 6.01
CA LEU A 15 20.52 -2.29 7.16
C LEU A 15 20.48 -1.41 8.40
N THR A 16 21.51 -0.58 8.62
CA THR A 16 21.68 0.18 9.86
C THR A 16 20.64 1.27 10.09
N VAL A 17 20.11 1.91 9.04
CA VAL A 17 19.12 2.99 9.20
C VAL A 17 17.72 2.43 9.52
N LEU A 18 17.37 1.25 9.00
CA LEU A 18 16.08 0.61 9.31
C LEU A 18 16.12 -0.26 10.58
N ASP A 19 17.30 -0.70 11.02
CA ASP A 19 17.53 -1.39 12.30
C ASP A 19 17.72 -0.45 13.50
N THR A 20 17.70 0.89 13.31
CA THR A 20 17.87 1.82 14.44
C THR A 20 16.57 2.00 15.24
N TYR A 21 16.76 2.15 16.56
CA TYR A 21 15.71 2.24 17.59
C TYR A 21 14.57 3.18 17.17
N GLY A 22 13.46 2.61 16.71
CA GLY A 22 12.22 3.33 16.41
C GLY A 22 11.54 2.87 15.13
N PHE A 23 12.27 2.60 14.04
CA PHE A 23 11.66 2.28 12.74
C PHE A 23 10.82 1.00 12.77
N GLU A 24 11.40 -0.12 13.18
CA GLU A 24 10.64 -1.38 13.27
C GLU A 24 9.49 -1.33 14.28
N ALA A 25 9.69 -0.60 15.40
CA ALA A 25 8.68 -0.43 16.44
C ALA A 25 7.50 0.41 15.93
N LEU A 26 7.79 1.44 15.15
CA LEU A 26 6.79 2.29 14.53
C LEU A 26 6.06 1.56 13.40
N LEU A 27 6.79 0.86 12.53
CA LEU A 27 6.23 -0.01 11.50
C LEU A 27 5.26 -1.05 12.10
N LYS A 28 5.62 -1.67 13.25
CA LYS A 28 4.72 -2.57 14.01
C LYS A 28 3.40 -1.90 14.42
N ARG A 29 3.44 -0.60 14.76
CA ARG A 29 2.26 0.17 15.22
C ARG A 29 1.40 0.63 14.05
N VAL A 30 2.00 1.13 12.97
CA VAL A 30 1.28 1.71 11.82
C VAL A 30 0.86 0.67 10.77
N ALA A 31 1.48 -0.51 10.75
CA ALA A 31 1.33 -1.51 9.67
C ALA A 31 0.83 -2.88 10.15
N ARG A 32 -0.02 -2.96 11.18
CA ARG A 32 -0.38 -4.24 11.85
C ARG A 32 -0.75 -5.40 10.91
N SER A 33 -1.56 -5.14 9.88
CA SER A 33 -1.96 -6.16 8.89
C SER A 33 -0.88 -6.41 7.82
N PHE A 34 -0.15 -5.37 7.41
CA PHE A 34 0.86 -5.42 6.36
C PHE A 34 2.20 -5.98 6.84
N GLN A 35 2.50 -5.86 8.14
CA GLN A 35 3.73 -6.37 8.75
C GLN A 35 3.88 -7.88 8.57
N LEU A 36 2.77 -8.62 8.61
CA LEU A 36 2.79 -10.06 8.42
C LEU A 36 3.32 -10.42 7.03
N SER A 37 2.92 -9.67 6.00
CA SER A 37 3.44 -9.81 4.64
C SER A 37 4.90 -9.37 4.53
N LEU A 38 5.31 -8.30 5.22
CA LEU A 38 6.70 -7.82 5.21
C LEU A 38 7.69 -8.82 5.81
N ARG A 39 7.30 -9.57 6.85
CA ARG A 39 8.16 -10.60 7.47
C ARG A 39 8.49 -11.76 6.53
N ILE A 40 7.62 -11.99 5.54
CA ILE A 40 7.75 -13.09 4.58
C ILE A 40 8.70 -12.71 3.42
N LEU A 41 9.01 -11.41 3.25
CA LEU A 41 9.86 -10.93 2.17
C LEU A 41 11.33 -11.41 2.29
N PRO A 42 12.00 -11.65 1.14
CA PRO A 42 13.45 -11.81 1.09
C PRO A 42 14.19 -10.61 1.68
N ALA A 43 15.37 -10.84 2.26
CA ALA A 43 16.16 -9.80 2.92
C ALA A 43 16.53 -8.63 1.98
N SER A 44 16.74 -8.91 0.68
CA SER A 44 17.03 -7.89 -0.34
C SER A 44 15.86 -6.92 -0.58
N LEU A 45 14.62 -7.39 -0.43
CA LEU A 45 13.41 -6.60 -0.67
C LEU A 45 12.90 -5.87 0.58
N ARG A 46 13.25 -6.34 1.78
CA ARG A 46 12.72 -5.76 3.03
C ARG A 46 13.03 -4.27 3.16
N PRO A 47 14.28 -3.78 3.00
CA PRO A 47 14.56 -2.36 3.13
C PRO A 47 13.78 -1.45 2.16
N PRO A 48 13.86 -1.64 0.83
CA PRO A 48 13.17 -0.75 -0.10
C PRO A 48 11.65 -0.82 0.03
N LEU A 49 11.06 -2.00 0.23
CA LEU A 49 9.61 -2.14 0.34
C LEU A 49 9.06 -1.60 1.68
N SER A 50 9.81 -1.77 2.78
CA SER A 50 9.40 -1.20 4.08
C SER A 50 9.47 0.31 4.05
N LEU A 51 10.51 0.89 3.44
CA LEU A 51 10.64 2.34 3.32
C LEU A 51 9.57 2.92 2.40
N ALA A 52 9.35 2.33 1.22
CA ALA A 52 8.30 2.75 0.30
C ALA A 52 6.92 2.74 0.96
N TYR A 53 6.61 1.69 1.74
CA TYR A 53 5.36 1.61 2.49
C TYR A 53 5.25 2.71 3.54
N MET A 54 6.31 2.97 4.30
CA MET A 54 6.28 3.99 5.36
C MET A 54 6.10 5.40 4.79
N LEU A 55 6.74 5.71 3.66
CA LEU A 55 6.55 6.98 2.96
C LEU A 55 5.12 7.14 2.45
N ALA A 56 4.57 6.09 1.81
CA ALA A 56 3.18 6.09 1.37
C ALA A 56 2.21 6.23 2.54
N ARG A 57 2.44 5.54 3.67
CA ARG A 57 1.61 5.65 4.88
C ARG A 57 1.74 7.02 5.55
N ALA A 58 2.89 7.66 5.47
CA ALA A 58 3.07 9.03 5.99
C ALA A 58 2.24 10.03 5.18
N SER A 59 2.28 9.96 3.84
CA SER A 59 1.44 10.84 3.02
C SER A 59 -0.05 10.50 3.12
N ASP A 60 -0.40 9.23 3.30
CA ASP A 60 -1.78 8.78 3.59
C ASP A 60 -2.29 9.36 4.91
N THR A 61 -1.45 9.38 5.95
CA THR A 61 -1.77 10.01 7.23
C THR A 61 -2.03 11.52 7.10
N ILE A 62 -1.27 12.22 6.24
CA ILE A 62 -1.52 13.64 5.93
C ILE A 62 -2.85 13.77 5.16
N ALA A 63 -3.08 12.90 4.19
CA ALA A 63 -4.30 12.90 3.38
C ALA A 63 -5.55 12.57 4.21
N ASP A 64 -5.48 11.73 5.24
CA ASP A 64 -6.64 11.35 6.05
C ASP A 64 -6.87 12.23 7.29
N ALA A 65 -6.01 13.23 7.55
CA ALA A 65 -6.10 14.13 8.70
C ALA A 65 -7.28 15.13 8.62
N SER A 66 -8.52 14.65 8.54
CA SER A 66 -9.73 15.44 8.30
C SER A 66 -10.04 16.52 9.35
N SER A 67 -9.41 16.45 10.53
CA SER A 67 -9.47 17.53 11.53
C SER A 67 -8.70 18.78 11.12
N ALA A 68 -7.74 18.65 10.20
CA ALA A 68 -6.93 19.75 9.70
C ALA A 68 -7.54 20.35 8.42
N PRO A 69 -7.40 21.68 8.22
CA PRO A 69 -7.86 22.32 6.99
C PRO A 69 -7.20 21.72 5.73
N ASP A 70 -7.99 21.54 4.67
CA ASP A 70 -7.52 20.94 3.42
C ASP A 70 -6.31 21.65 2.83
N PHE A 71 -6.25 22.99 2.92
CA PHE A 71 -5.11 23.76 2.40
C PHE A 71 -3.77 23.38 3.08
N GLN A 72 -3.78 23.02 4.37
CA GLN A 72 -2.56 22.60 5.07
C GLN A 72 -2.12 21.21 4.60
N ARG A 73 -3.08 20.28 4.47
CA ARG A 73 -2.84 18.92 3.98
C ARG A 73 -2.32 18.95 2.54
N LEU A 74 -2.98 19.70 1.66
CA LEU A 74 -2.59 19.87 0.26
C LEU A 74 -1.22 20.54 0.10
N ALA A 75 -0.89 21.53 0.93
CA ALA A 75 0.43 22.15 0.89
C ALA A 75 1.56 21.15 1.20
N LEU A 76 1.36 20.29 2.21
CA LEU A 76 2.32 19.23 2.54
C LEU A 76 2.39 18.17 1.44
N LEU A 77 1.25 17.65 0.98
CA LEU A 77 1.21 16.60 -0.05
C LEU A 77 1.87 17.05 -1.36
N ARG A 78 1.64 18.30 -1.79
CA ARG A 78 2.24 18.86 -3.00
C ARG A 78 3.73 19.17 -2.85
N GLY A 79 4.19 19.42 -1.61
CA GLY A 79 5.61 19.59 -1.32
C GLY A 79 6.39 18.27 -1.42
N LEU A 80 5.77 17.16 -1.05
CA LEU A 80 6.43 15.86 -1.05
C LEU A 80 6.71 15.32 -2.47
N PRO A 81 7.81 14.56 -2.66
CA PRO A 81 8.86 14.26 -1.69
C PRO A 81 9.94 15.36 -1.58
N ASP A 82 9.84 16.42 -2.39
CA ASP A 82 10.91 17.38 -2.63
C ASP A 82 11.09 18.39 -1.49
N LEU A 83 10.02 18.68 -0.74
CA LEU A 83 9.99 19.61 0.36
C LEU A 83 9.11 19.06 1.49
N PHE A 84 9.68 19.00 2.69
CA PHE A 84 8.92 18.80 3.93
C PHE A 84 9.41 19.81 4.98
N PRO A 85 8.52 20.55 5.65
CA PRO A 85 8.93 21.59 6.59
C PRO A 85 9.64 20.99 7.81
N GLU A 86 10.61 21.71 8.37
CA GLU A 86 11.28 21.32 9.62
C GLU A 86 10.29 21.11 10.77
N LYS A 87 9.22 21.91 10.77
CA LYS A 87 8.07 21.78 11.67
C LYS A 87 6.79 21.63 10.86
N SER A 88 6.19 20.44 10.92
CA SER A 88 4.86 20.20 10.35
C SER A 88 3.82 21.12 11.02
N PRO A 89 2.82 21.63 10.28
CA PRO A 89 1.61 22.18 10.90
C PRO A 89 0.95 21.12 11.81
N ASP A 90 0.18 21.59 12.79
CA ASP A 90 -0.62 20.71 13.63
C ASP A 90 -1.80 20.16 12.82
N LEU A 91 -1.68 18.89 12.43
CA LEU A 91 -2.72 18.18 11.69
C LEU A 91 -3.75 17.49 12.63
N GLY A 92 -3.62 17.65 13.95
CA GLY A 92 -4.46 16.95 14.93
C GLY A 92 -4.14 15.46 15.08
N LEU A 93 -3.00 15.01 14.55
CA LEU A 93 -2.55 13.62 14.59
C LEU A 93 -2.16 13.19 16.02
N LYS A 94 -2.41 11.92 16.34
CA LYS A 94 -2.13 11.34 17.66
C LYS A 94 -1.30 10.07 17.55
N ASP A 95 -0.66 9.70 18.66
CA ASP A 95 0.06 8.44 18.83
C ASP A 95 1.00 8.11 17.65
N ALA A 96 0.81 6.94 17.04
CA ALA A 96 1.70 6.40 16.01
C ALA A 96 1.68 7.21 14.70
N GLU A 97 0.60 7.92 14.41
CA GLU A 97 0.48 8.75 13.21
C GLU A 97 1.29 10.04 13.35
N SER A 98 1.28 10.65 14.54
CA SER A 98 2.16 11.77 14.87
C SER A 98 3.63 11.33 14.87
N ASP A 99 3.94 10.18 15.47
CA ASP A 99 5.30 9.61 15.47
C ASP A 99 5.81 9.35 14.05
N LEU A 100 4.95 8.88 13.13
CA LEU A 100 5.27 8.65 11.72
C LEU A 100 5.62 9.94 10.99
N LEU A 101 4.81 10.98 11.16
CA LEU A 101 5.06 12.25 10.50
C LEU A 101 6.34 12.92 11.00
N GLN A 102 6.64 12.81 12.29
CA GLN A 102 7.91 13.26 12.88
C GLN A 102 9.12 12.46 12.38
N MET A 103 8.94 11.20 11.99
CA MET A 103 9.99 10.35 11.42
C MET A 103 10.27 10.67 9.95
N LEU A 104 9.36 11.35 9.24
CA LEU A 104 9.42 11.54 7.80
C LEU A 104 10.76 12.13 7.29
N PRO A 105 11.36 13.16 7.91
CA PRO A 105 12.69 13.64 7.50
C PRO A 105 13.76 12.54 7.53
N ARG A 106 13.75 11.67 8.55
CA ARG A 106 14.69 10.55 8.65
C ARG A 106 14.42 9.48 7.60
N LEU A 107 13.16 9.24 7.25
CA LEU A 107 12.79 8.33 6.16
C LEU A 107 13.30 8.85 4.80
N LEU A 108 13.21 10.17 4.57
CA LEU A 108 13.75 10.82 3.37
C LEU A 108 15.28 10.73 3.31
N GLU A 109 15.98 10.88 4.43
CA GLU A 109 17.44 10.65 4.47
C GLU A 109 17.79 9.17 4.23
N ALA A 110 17.04 8.24 4.83
CA ALA A 110 17.22 6.81 4.59
C ALA A 110 17.04 6.46 3.11
N LEU A 111 16.06 7.08 2.46
CA LEU A 111 15.75 6.88 1.05
C LEU A 111 16.94 7.20 0.13
N LYS A 112 17.71 8.24 0.46
CA LYS A 112 18.91 8.64 -0.28
C LYS A 112 20.01 7.58 -0.28
N THR A 113 19.95 6.61 0.62
CA THR A 113 20.95 5.54 0.75
C THR A 113 20.59 4.28 -0.03
N LEU A 114 19.37 4.20 -0.57
CA LEU A 114 18.88 3.01 -1.27
C LEU A 114 19.20 3.06 -2.78
N PRO A 115 19.60 1.93 -3.39
CA PRO A 115 19.79 1.85 -4.84
C PRO A 115 18.48 1.98 -5.63
N ASP A 116 17.33 1.76 -4.99
CA ASP A 116 15.99 1.86 -5.59
C ASP A 116 15.31 3.22 -5.33
N GLN A 117 16.07 4.23 -4.91
CA GLN A 117 15.55 5.54 -4.55
C GLN A 117 14.68 6.14 -5.66
N SER A 118 15.16 6.13 -6.90
CA SER A 118 14.44 6.71 -8.04
C SER A 118 13.08 6.08 -8.26
N GLU A 119 13.01 4.74 -8.18
CA GLU A 119 11.80 3.96 -8.36
C GLU A 119 10.81 4.21 -7.22
N ILE A 120 11.29 4.28 -5.97
CA ILE A 120 10.46 4.59 -4.80
C ILE A 120 9.89 6.01 -4.91
N ILE A 121 10.70 6.99 -5.27
CA ILE A 121 10.27 8.38 -5.46
C ILE A 121 9.23 8.49 -6.58
N ALA A 122 9.49 7.83 -7.72
CA ALA A 122 8.57 7.83 -8.85
C ALA A 122 7.22 7.22 -8.46
N GLN A 123 7.23 6.08 -7.77
CA GLN A 123 6.01 5.45 -7.28
C GLN A 123 5.27 6.33 -6.27
N TRP A 124 5.99 6.93 -5.32
CA TRP A 124 5.36 7.76 -4.30
C TRP A 124 4.70 8.99 -4.91
N ARG A 125 5.29 9.61 -5.95
CA ARG A 125 4.64 10.68 -6.71
C ARG A 125 3.33 10.27 -7.36
N ILE A 126 3.19 9.02 -7.82
CA ILE A 126 1.93 8.51 -8.36
C ILE A 126 0.87 8.41 -7.25
N ILE A 127 1.24 7.89 -6.08
CA ILE A 127 0.36 7.79 -4.91
C ILE A 127 -0.07 9.20 -4.46
N LEU A 128 0.86 10.15 -4.38
CA LEU A 128 0.59 11.54 -3.99
C LEU A 128 -0.43 12.19 -4.94
N ARG A 129 -0.37 11.92 -6.25
CA ARG A 129 -1.39 12.41 -7.21
C ARG A 129 -2.78 11.89 -6.85
N GLY A 130 -2.90 10.60 -6.52
CA GLY A 130 -4.18 10.01 -6.10
C GLY A 130 -4.70 10.62 -4.79
N GLN A 131 -3.81 10.82 -3.81
CA GLN A 131 -4.15 11.44 -2.53
C GLN A 131 -4.58 12.90 -2.68
N ILE A 132 -3.86 13.69 -3.49
CA ILE A 132 -4.21 15.08 -3.79
C ILE A 132 -5.56 15.15 -4.52
N PHE A 133 -5.76 14.32 -5.54
CA PHE A 133 -7.03 14.23 -6.28
C PHE A 133 -8.20 13.97 -5.33
N ASP A 134 -8.05 13.04 -4.39
CA ASP A 134 -9.11 12.70 -3.45
C ASP A 134 -9.47 13.85 -2.51
N VAL A 135 -8.46 14.49 -1.90
CA VAL A 135 -8.66 15.65 -1.03
C VAL A 135 -9.34 16.79 -1.78
N GLU A 136 -8.93 17.07 -3.02
CA GLU A 136 -9.55 18.10 -3.86
C GLU A 136 -10.98 17.73 -4.27
N ARG A 137 -11.22 16.45 -4.63
CA ARG A 137 -12.51 15.98 -5.09
C ARG A 137 -13.59 16.14 -4.03
N PHE A 138 -13.28 15.80 -2.79
CA PHE A 138 -14.24 15.77 -1.70
C PHE A 138 -14.13 16.98 -0.74
N ALA A 139 -13.42 18.05 -1.15
CA ALA A 139 -13.32 19.28 -0.36
C ALA A 139 -14.66 20.03 -0.25
N ALA A 140 -15.53 19.90 -1.25
CA ALA A 140 -16.81 20.61 -1.30
C ALA A 140 -17.97 19.73 -0.77
N PRO A 141 -18.95 20.29 -0.03
CA PRO A 141 -20.11 19.53 0.46
C PRO A 141 -20.99 18.90 -0.64
N ASP A 142 -20.93 19.43 -1.86
CA ASP A 142 -21.66 18.96 -3.04
C ASP A 142 -20.79 18.13 -4.00
N ALA A 143 -19.65 17.61 -3.50
CA ALA A 143 -18.78 16.72 -4.25
C ALA A 143 -19.56 15.56 -4.88
N THR A 144 -19.41 15.40 -6.18
CA THR A 144 -20.14 14.37 -6.93
C THR A 144 -19.41 13.02 -6.85
N PRO A 145 -20.13 11.90 -6.97
CA PRO A 145 -19.51 10.58 -7.04
C PRO A 145 -18.55 10.45 -8.21
N LEU A 146 -17.52 9.60 -8.08
CA LEU A 146 -16.57 9.38 -9.17
C LEU A 146 -17.25 8.71 -10.36
N THR A 147 -16.97 9.18 -11.57
CA THR A 147 -17.29 8.46 -12.81
C THR A 147 -16.52 7.13 -12.90
N PRO A 148 -16.91 6.19 -13.77
CA PRO A 148 -16.14 4.94 -13.94
C PRO A 148 -14.67 5.18 -14.28
N GLY A 149 -14.37 6.13 -15.17
CA GLY A 149 -12.99 6.46 -15.54
C GLY A 149 -12.20 7.09 -14.39
N GLU A 150 -12.80 8.02 -13.62
CA GLU A 150 -12.16 8.61 -12.44
C GLU A 150 -11.89 7.55 -11.35
N LEU A 151 -12.82 6.61 -11.15
CA LEU A 151 -12.67 5.54 -10.18
C LEU A 151 -11.56 4.56 -10.58
N GLU A 152 -11.49 4.19 -11.85
CA GLU A 152 -10.42 3.35 -12.38
C GLU A 152 -9.05 4.02 -12.26
N GLU A 153 -8.95 5.31 -12.61
CA GLU A 153 -7.72 6.09 -12.49
C GLU A 153 -7.32 6.26 -11.02
N TYR A 154 -8.26 6.62 -10.15
CA TYR A 154 -7.99 6.77 -8.72
C TYR A 154 -7.45 5.46 -8.10
N THR A 155 -8.12 4.33 -8.38
CA THR A 155 -7.68 3.02 -7.88
C THR A 155 -6.34 2.59 -8.49
N TYR A 156 -6.03 3.00 -9.72
CA TYR A 156 -4.71 2.84 -10.30
C TYR A 156 -3.66 3.67 -9.55
N LEU A 157 -3.90 4.96 -9.31
CA LEU A 157 -2.96 5.87 -8.67
C LEU A 157 -2.56 5.37 -7.26
N VAL A 158 -3.53 4.98 -6.43
CA VAL A 158 -3.27 4.64 -5.03
C VAL A 158 -2.94 3.17 -4.78
N ALA A 159 -3.23 2.26 -5.71
CA ALA A 159 -3.02 0.83 -5.49
C ALA A 159 -2.56 0.04 -6.72
N GLY A 160 -3.13 0.25 -7.91
CA GLY A 160 -2.72 -0.46 -9.13
C GLY A 160 -1.23 -0.24 -9.47
N SER A 161 -0.79 1.01 -9.42
CA SER A 161 0.61 1.40 -9.62
C SER A 161 1.55 0.77 -8.58
N VAL A 162 1.07 0.60 -7.34
CA VAL A 162 1.82 -0.09 -6.27
C VAL A 162 2.08 -1.55 -6.63
N GLY A 163 1.09 -2.23 -7.22
CA GLY A 163 1.24 -3.59 -7.72
C GLY A 163 2.33 -3.68 -8.81
N GLU A 164 2.31 -2.76 -9.78
CA GLU A 164 3.36 -2.68 -10.80
C GLU A 164 4.74 -2.42 -10.21
N PHE A 165 4.86 -1.45 -9.30
CA PHE A 165 6.11 -1.11 -8.62
C PHE A 165 6.69 -2.28 -7.84
N TRP A 166 5.87 -2.96 -7.03
CA TRP A 166 6.28 -4.17 -6.31
C TRP A 166 6.78 -5.26 -7.26
N THR A 167 6.07 -5.47 -8.38
CA THR A 167 6.46 -6.44 -9.40
C THR A 167 7.81 -6.11 -10.00
N ARG A 168 8.06 -4.85 -10.39
CA ARG A 168 9.35 -4.41 -10.93
C ARG A 168 10.49 -4.65 -9.96
N LEU A 169 10.32 -4.30 -8.69
CA LEU A 169 11.34 -4.55 -7.66
C LEU A 169 11.59 -6.05 -7.44
N CYS A 170 10.54 -6.87 -7.46
CA CYS A 170 10.70 -8.31 -7.37
C CYS A 170 11.48 -8.89 -8.56
N PHE A 171 11.17 -8.48 -9.80
CA PHE A 171 11.96 -8.87 -10.98
C PHE A 171 13.41 -8.41 -10.91
N LYS A 172 13.67 -7.22 -10.34
CA LYS A 172 15.01 -6.66 -10.18
C LYS A 172 15.86 -7.43 -9.15
N HIS A 173 15.26 -7.84 -8.04
CA HIS A 173 16.00 -8.31 -6.85
C HIS A 173 15.80 -9.80 -6.51
N VAL A 174 14.86 -10.49 -7.17
CA VAL A 174 14.51 -11.88 -6.87
C VAL A 174 14.70 -12.73 -8.12
N PRO A 175 15.75 -13.58 -8.14
CA PRO A 175 15.95 -14.54 -9.23
C PRO A 175 14.74 -15.45 -9.40
N ASN A 176 14.38 -15.73 -10.65
CA ASN A 176 13.24 -16.58 -11.01
C ASN A 176 11.95 -16.16 -10.29
N TYR A 177 11.66 -14.86 -10.19
CA TYR A 177 10.48 -14.36 -9.49
C TYR A 177 9.16 -14.90 -10.04
N SER A 178 9.03 -15.01 -11.37
CA SER A 178 7.80 -15.38 -12.06
C SER A 178 8.06 -16.41 -13.16
N SER A 179 7.06 -17.25 -13.46
CA SER A 179 7.04 -18.08 -14.67
C SER A 179 6.60 -17.34 -15.93
N ARG A 180 6.14 -16.10 -15.79
CA ARG A 180 5.75 -15.22 -16.90
C ARG A 180 6.74 -14.04 -16.99
N PRO A 181 6.98 -13.47 -18.18
CA PRO A 181 7.84 -12.31 -18.32
C PRO A 181 7.20 -11.05 -17.69
N LEU A 182 8.01 -10.01 -17.49
CA LEU A 182 7.60 -8.81 -16.74
C LEU A 182 6.40 -8.11 -17.41
N GLU A 183 6.42 -7.99 -18.73
CA GLU A 183 5.37 -7.36 -19.53
C GLU A 183 4.00 -8.02 -19.38
N GLU A 184 3.96 -9.34 -19.14
CA GLU A 184 2.72 -10.07 -18.86
C GLU A 184 2.29 -9.93 -17.39
N MET A 185 3.25 -9.78 -16.48
CA MET A 185 3.00 -9.65 -15.05
C MET A 185 2.45 -8.27 -14.67
N LEU A 186 2.88 -7.20 -15.35
CA LEU A 186 2.51 -5.83 -14.99
C LEU A 186 1.00 -5.55 -15.07
N PRO A 187 0.27 -5.91 -16.15
CA PRO A 187 -1.18 -5.72 -16.20
C PRO A 187 -1.93 -6.52 -15.12
N LEU A 188 -1.45 -7.73 -14.81
CA LEU A 188 -2.04 -8.54 -13.75
C LEU A 188 -1.79 -7.93 -12.36
N ALA A 189 -0.59 -7.41 -12.12
CA ALA A 189 -0.22 -6.72 -10.89
C ALA A 189 -1.03 -5.42 -10.69
N ARG A 190 -1.24 -4.66 -11.77
CA ARG A 190 -2.11 -3.48 -11.79
C ARG A 190 -3.52 -3.84 -11.33
N ARG A 191 -4.12 -4.85 -11.97
CA ARG A 191 -5.48 -5.32 -11.64
C ARG A 191 -5.56 -5.84 -10.21
N PHE A 192 -4.52 -6.51 -9.72
CA PHE A 192 -4.45 -6.92 -8.33
C PHE A 192 -4.55 -5.71 -7.38
N GLY A 193 -3.69 -4.71 -7.58
CA GLY A 193 -3.72 -3.50 -6.77
C GLY A 193 -5.09 -2.81 -6.80
N GLN A 194 -5.66 -2.63 -7.99
CA GLN A 194 -6.99 -2.05 -8.15
C GLN A 194 -8.06 -2.88 -7.43
N ALA A 195 -8.06 -4.21 -7.56
CA ALA A 195 -9.03 -5.08 -6.89
C ALA A 195 -9.06 -4.86 -5.38
N LEU A 196 -7.89 -4.77 -4.75
CA LEU A 196 -7.79 -4.52 -3.31
C LEU A 196 -8.38 -3.16 -2.93
N GLN A 197 -8.13 -2.11 -3.73
CA GLN A 197 -8.65 -0.79 -3.44
C GLN A 197 -10.16 -0.68 -3.66
N PHE A 198 -10.67 -1.25 -4.75
CA PHE A 198 -12.11 -1.32 -4.97
C PHE A 198 -12.84 -2.04 -3.83
N ILE A 199 -12.26 -3.13 -3.31
CA ILE A 199 -12.84 -3.85 -2.16
C ILE A 199 -12.87 -2.98 -0.92
N ASN A 200 -11.83 -2.19 -0.66
CA ASN A 200 -11.84 -1.23 0.45
C ASN A 200 -12.95 -0.19 0.26
N ILE A 201 -13.06 0.41 -0.93
CA ILE A 201 -14.11 1.39 -1.26
C ILE A 201 -15.51 0.79 -1.08
N LEU A 202 -15.75 -0.44 -1.55
CA LEU A 202 -17.04 -1.10 -1.40
C LEU A 202 -17.35 -1.48 0.05
N ARG A 203 -16.34 -1.94 0.80
CA ARG A 203 -16.44 -2.30 2.22
C ARG A 203 -16.76 -1.08 3.08
N ASP A 204 -16.04 0.01 2.86
CA ASP A 204 -16.03 1.19 3.73
C ASP A 204 -17.01 2.28 3.24
N ARG A 205 -17.80 2.00 2.18
CA ARG A 205 -18.74 2.95 1.55
C ARG A 205 -19.60 3.74 2.53
N ARG A 206 -19.98 3.15 3.67
CA ARG A 206 -20.81 3.83 4.67
C ARG A 206 -20.01 4.84 5.46
N SER A 207 -18.86 4.43 5.99
CA SER A 207 -17.97 5.34 6.72
C SER A 207 -17.42 6.43 5.82
N ASP A 208 -17.13 6.12 4.55
CA ASP A 208 -16.70 7.11 3.56
C ASP A 208 -17.80 8.14 3.33
N ALA A 209 -19.05 7.70 3.13
CA ALA A 209 -20.19 8.61 2.96
C ALA A 209 -20.46 9.45 4.22
N ASP A 210 -20.33 8.88 5.42
CA ASP A 210 -20.44 9.63 6.68
C ASP A 210 -19.33 10.70 6.81
N ALA A 211 -18.20 10.52 6.10
CA ALA A 211 -17.11 11.49 5.98
C ALA A 211 -17.21 12.39 4.74
N GLY A 212 -18.33 12.38 4.01
CA GLY A 212 -18.55 13.19 2.81
C GLY A 212 -17.89 12.66 1.52
N ARG A 213 -17.33 11.45 1.55
CA ARG A 213 -16.66 10.81 0.41
C ARG A 213 -17.59 9.78 -0.22
N ILE A 214 -18.09 10.04 -1.42
CA ILE A 214 -18.88 9.07 -2.19
C ILE A 214 -18.09 8.68 -3.43
N TYR A 215 -17.46 7.51 -3.41
CA TYR A 215 -16.74 7.00 -4.58
C TYR A 215 -17.67 6.34 -5.59
N ILE A 216 -18.57 5.48 -5.11
CA ILE A 216 -19.47 4.66 -5.93
C ILE A 216 -20.92 4.94 -5.51
N PRO A 217 -21.74 5.51 -6.40
CA PRO A 217 -23.14 5.77 -6.09
C PRO A 217 -23.94 4.45 -6.05
N ASN A 218 -25.11 4.45 -5.39
CA ASN A 218 -25.85 3.22 -5.09
C ASN A 218 -26.22 2.42 -6.34
N GLU A 219 -26.53 3.12 -7.43
CA GLU A 219 -27.00 2.53 -8.69
C GLU A 219 -25.89 1.73 -9.40
N ARG A 220 -24.61 2.06 -9.12
CA ARG A 220 -23.45 1.35 -9.66
C ARG A 220 -22.93 0.24 -8.78
N PHE A 221 -23.43 0.08 -7.55
CA PHE A 221 -22.87 -0.85 -6.56
C PHE A 221 -22.66 -2.28 -7.09
N TYR A 222 -23.69 -2.88 -7.69
CA TYR A 222 -23.60 -4.25 -8.21
C TYR A 222 -22.72 -4.36 -9.47
N VAL A 223 -22.67 -3.31 -10.28
CA VAL A 223 -21.81 -3.25 -11.47
C VAL A 223 -20.33 -3.26 -11.03
N GLU A 224 -19.98 -2.42 -10.05
CA GLU A 224 -18.60 -2.38 -9.53
C GLU A 224 -18.24 -3.66 -8.78
N MET A 225 -19.18 -4.27 -8.05
CA MET A 225 -18.95 -5.58 -7.43
C MET A 225 -18.61 -6.67 -8.45
N GLN A 226 -19.32 -6.70 -9.59
CA GLN A 226 -19.03 -7.65 -10.66
C GLN A 226 -17.66 -7.38 -11.28
N HIS A 227 -17.34 -6.11 -11.53
CA HIS A 227 -16.03 -5.70 -12.03
C HIS A 227 -14.89 -6.15 -11.10
N VAL A 228 -15.04 -5.99 -9.79
CA VAL A 228 -14.07 -6.48 -8.80
C VAL A 228 -13.86 -7.99 -8.88
N SER A 229 -14.94 -8.76 -9.08
CA SER A 229 -14.83 -10.21 -9.25
C SER A 229 -13.94 -10.59 -10.44
N GLU A 230 -13.99 -9.84 -11.54
CA GLU A 230 -13.13 -10.03 -12.71
C GLU A 230 -11.66 -9.66 -12.41
N LEU A 231 -11.43 -8.55 -11.70
CA LEU A 231 -10.09 -8.17 -11.25
C LEU A 231 -9.47 -9.23 -10.32
N LEU A 232 -10.27 -9.88 -9.47
CA LEU A 232 -9.81 -10.96 -8.59
C LEU A 232 -9.41 -12.23 -9.35
N GLN A 233 -10.00 -12.50 -10.52
CA GLN A 233 -9.54 -13.58 -11.39
C GLN A 233 -8.12 -13.28 -11.92
N SER A 234 -7.88 -12.06 -12.41
CA SER A 234 -6.54 -11.61 -12.80
C SER A 234 -5.54 -11.66 -11.62
N SER A 235 -6.01 -11.35 -10.42
CA SER A 235 -5.20 -11.42 -9.20
C SER A 235 -4.78 -12.85 -8.84
N ALA A 236 -5.64 -13.83 -9.12
CA ALA A 236 -5.33 -15.25 -8.97
C ALA A 236 -4.28 -15.71 -9.99
N GLU A 237 -4.38 -15.26 -11.24
CA GLU A 237 -3.35 -15.52 -12.27
C GLU A 237 -2.00 -14.92 -11.88
N TYR A 238 -1.98 -13.66 -11.45
CA TYR A 238 -0.77 -13.01 -10.94
C TYR A 238 -0.12 -13.84 -9.83
N THR A 239 -0.91 -14.23 -8.83
CA THR A 239 -0.42 -15.00 -7.68
C THR A 239 0.13 -16.36 -8.10
N ALA A 240 -0.54 -17.06 -9.03
CA ALA A 240 -0.12 -18.37 -9.51
C ALA A 240 1.21 -18.32 -10.29
N ALA A 241 1.48 -17.20 -10.98
CA ALA A 241 2.72 -17.01 -11.74
C ALA A 241 3.95 -16.76 -10.84
N ILE A 242 3.77 -16.27 -9.60
CA ILE A 242 4.88 -16.05 -8.65
C ILE A 242 5.49 -17.40 -8.26
N GLN A 243 6.80 -17.54 -8.45
CA GLN A 243 7.54 -18.79 -8.21
C GLN A 243 8.03 -18.95 -6.75
N PRO A 244 8.62 -17.93 -6.09
CA PRO A 244 9.04 -18.07 -4.70
C PRO A 244 7.84 -18.26 -3.77
N ARG A 245 7.80 -19.38 -3.05
CA ARG A 245 6.67 -19.75 -2.15
C ARG A 245 6.32 -18.66 -1.15
N SER A 246 7.33 -18.02 -0.55
CA SER A 246 7.13 -16.95 0.43
C SER A 246 6.42 -15.74 -0.21
N LEU A 247 6.88 -15.29 -1.38
CA LEU A 247 6.26 -14.17 -2.09
C LEU A 247 4.86 -14.53 -2.61
N ARG A 248 4.69 -15.76 -3.11
CA ARG A 248 3.38 -16.29 -3.49
C ARG A 248 2.42 -16.26 -2.31
N ALA A 249 2.84 -16.69 -1.12
CA ALA A 249 2.04 -16.65 0.09
C ALA A 249 1.68 -15.20 0.49
N ALA A 250 2.64 -14.28 0.38
CA ALA A 250 2.42 -12.85 0.67
C ALA A 250 1.37 -12.20 -0.25
N CYS A 251 1.20 -12.68 -1.48
CA CYS A 251 0.13 -12.27 -2.39
C CYS A 251 -1.16 -13.11 -2.24
N ALA A 252 -1.04 -14.41 -1.92
CA ALA A 252 -2.19 -15.28 -1.76
C ALA A 252 -3.05 -14.90 -0.54
N LEU A 253 -2.44 -14.43 0.55
CA LEU A 253 -3.16 -13.98 1.74
C LEU A 253 -4.12 -12.81 1.44
N PRO A 254 -3.66 -11.65 0.93
CA PRO A 254 -4.57 -10.55 0.62
C PRO A 254 -5.60 -10.93 -0.45
N LEU A 255 -5.27 -11.79 -1.42
CA LEU A 255 -6.25 -12.31 -2.38
C LEU A 255 -7.37 -13.14 -1.71
N ASP A 256 -7.03 -14.02 -0.77
CA ASP A 256 -8.03 -14.83 -0.07
C ASP A 256 -8.92 -13.95 0.82
N LEU A 257 -8.33 -12.98 1.52
CA LEU A 257 -9.08 -11.98 2.32
C LEU A 257 -9.98 -11.12 1.44
N ALA A 258 -9.52 -10.71 0.26
CA ALA A 258 -10.29 -9.96 -0.72
C ALA A 258 -11.53 -10.73 -1.18
N ASN A 259 -11.38 -12.00 -1.57
CA ASN A 259 -12.51 -12.86 -1.94
C ASN A 259 -13.51 -13.03 -0.79
N GLN A 260 -13.03 -13.25 0.44
CA GLN A 260 -13.90 -13.36 1.60
C GLN A 260 -14.63 -12.04 1.91
N THR A 261 -13.96 -10.90 1.75
CA THR A 261 -14.56 -9.58 1.97
C THR A 261 -15.63 -9.30 0.92
N LEU A 262 -15.38 -9.60 -0.36
CA LEU A 262 -16.38 -9.44 -1.42
C LEU A 262 -17.63 -10.28 -1.16
N ALA A 263 -17.48 -11.51 -0.67
CA ALA A 263 -18.62 -12.35 -0.30
C ALA A 263 -19.44 -11.77 0.86
N LEU A 264 -18.79 -11.12 1.83
CA LEU A 264 -19.47 -10.41 2.93
C LEU A 264 -20.14 -9.12 2.47
N ILE A 265 -19.52 -8.37 1.55
CA ILE A 265 -20.11 -7.17 0.93
C ILE A 265 -21.42 -7.54 0.22
N ALA A 266 -21.45 -8.69 -0.48
CA ALA A 266 -22.66 -9.19 -1.13
C ALA A 266 -23.82 -9.44 -0.14
N GLN A 267 -23.51 -9.86 1.09
CA GLN A 267 -24.49 -10.13 2.14
C GLN A 267 -24.90 -8.86 2.89
N HIS A 268 -24.07 -7.82 2.86
CA HIS A 268 -24.26 -6.56 3.58
C HIS A 268 -24.03 -5.36 2.65
N PRO A 269 -24.91 -5.16 1.64
CA PRO A 269 -24.70 -4.15 0.59
C PRO A 269 -24.69 -2.70 1.10
N LEU A 270 -25.18 -2.45 2.31
CA LEU A 270 -25.13 -1.14 2.96
C LEU A 270 -23.75 -0.83 3.59
N GLY A 271 -22.80 -1.77 3.59
CA GLY A 271 -21.45 -1.60 4.17
C GLY A 271 -21.38 -1.73 5.70
N VAL A 272 -22.49 -2.04 6.37
CA VAL A 272 -22.52 -2.16 7.83
C VAL A 272 -21.96 -3.51 8.27
N GLY A 273 -20.90 -3.49 9.08
CA GLY A 273 -20.37 -4.70 9.73
C GLY A 273 -19.57 -5.64 8.83
N VAL A 274 -19.11 -5.17 7.66
CA VAL A 274 -18.30 -5.98 6.73
C VAL A 274 -16.89 -6.16 7.29
N LYS A 275 -16.67 -7.24 8.03
CA LYS A 275 -15.35 -7.57 8.58
C LYS A 275 -15.09 -9.07 8.59
N VAL A 276 -13.97 -9.48 7.99
CA VAL A 276 -13.51 -10.86 8.04
C VAL A 276 -13.13 -11.22 9.50
N PRO A 277 -13.71 -12.28 10.09
CA PRO A 277 -13.37 -12.70 11.45
C PRO A 277 -11.89 -13.09 11.60
N ARG A 278 -11.30 -12.81 12.77
CA ARG A 278 -9.87 -13.08 13.05
C ARG A 278 -9.44 -14.52 12.80
N TYR A 279 -10.28 -15.51 13.12
CA TYR A 279 -9.97 -16.92 12.87
C TYR A 279 -9.88 -17.24 11.37
N LYS A 280 -10.69 -16.59 10.53
CA LYS A 280 -10.61 -16.75 9.07
C LYS A 280 -9.35 -16.12 8.50
N VAL A 281 -8.87 -15.01 9.08
CA VAL A 281 -7.56 -14.43 8.75
C VAL A 281 -6.43 -15.43 9.06
N TRP A 282 -6.49 -16.09 10.23
CA TRP A 282 -5.54 -17.15 10.58
C TRP A 282 -5.61 -18.35 9.63
N LEU A 283 -6.80 -18.82 9.27
CA LEU A 283 -6.96 -19.90 8.29
C LEU A 283 -6.41 -19.51 6.90
N ALA A 284 -6.66 -18.28 6.46
CA ALA A 284 -6.13 -17.74 5.20
C ALA A 284 -4.60 -17.68 5.22
N LEU A 285 -4.01 -17.25 6.34
CA LEU A 285 -2.55 -17.25 6.53
C LEU A 285 -1.97 -18.66 6.43
N VAL A 286 -2.55 -19.62 7.17
CA VAL A 286 -2.12 -21.02 7.11
C VAL A 286 -2.20 -21.51 5.67
N LYS A 287 -3.36 -21.41 5.02
CA LYS A 287 -3.57 -21.81 3.62
C LYS A 287 -2.57 -21.18 2.66
N ALA A 288 -2.24 -19.90 2.83
CA ALA A 288 -1.28 -19.20 1.99
C ALA A 288 0.15 -19.77 2.13
N LEU A 289 0.55 -20.17 3.33
CA LEU A 289 1.87 -20.74 3.61
C LEU A 289 2.06 -22.17 3.08
N TRP A 290 0.97 -22.91 2.81
CA TRP A 290 0.99 -24.27 2.25
C TRP A 290 0.93 -24.33 0.71
N ARG A 291 0.90 -23.17 0.02
CA ARG A 291 0.90 -23.05 -1.46
C ARG A 291 2.30 -22.88 -2.06
#